data_AF-A0A552VD67-F1
#
_entry.id   AF-A0A552VD67-F1
#
_cell.length_a   1.000
_cell.length_b   1.000
_cell.length_c   1.000
_cell.angle_alpha   90.00
_cell.angle_beta   90.00
_cell.angle_gamma   90.00
#
_symmetry.space_group_name_H-M   'P 1'
#
loop_
_entity.id
_entity.type
_entity.pdbx_description
1 polymer ?
#
loop_
_entity_poly.entity_id
_entity_poly.type
_entity_poly.pdbx_seq_one_letter_code
_entity_poly.pdbx_strand_id
1 'polypeptide(L)'
;MDSNNSTTKIRPYKHLSFKQRVYIEIRLKDGVKPCGIAKELCRAKNTILNEVRRGTVPQKKQGKVINVYLADAGQAIYDNNRKSSRPSLKIAKCHHFIKYVIKNFKDKGMIFRKKFNLILQFLYNLFKLKILRQFFTTFWAKFKFTTYFFATIWAEVYFFSVRNIHVII
;
A
#
# COMPACT_ATOMS: atom_id res chain seq x y z
N MET A 1 21.95 -0.90 -19.61
CA MET A 1 20.61 -1.18 -20.17
C MET A 1 20.09 -2.42 -19.46
N ASP A 2 19.07 -2.27 -18.61
CA ASP A 2 18.64 -3.35 -17.71
C ASP A 2 17.56 -4.20 -18.36
N SER A 3 18.01 -5.32 -18.95
CA SER A 3 17.18 -6.34 -19.56
C SER A 3 16.55 -7.24 -18.49
N ASN A 4 15.41 -6.80 -17.93
CA ASN A 4 14.61 -7.61 -17.01
C ASN A 4 13.88 -8.74 -17.76
N ASN A 5 14.61 -9.79 -18.15
CA ASN A 5 14.05 -11.00 -18.76
C ASN A 5 13.44 -11.91 -17.66
N SER A 6 12.29 -11.50 -17.13
CA SER A 6 11.46 -12.38 -16.29
C SER A 6 10.77 -13.42 -17.17
N THR A 7 11.24 -14.67 -17.13
CA THR A 7 10.64 -15.87 -17.76
C THR A 7 9.29 -16.31 -17.16
N THR A 8 8.69 -15.51 -16.28
CA THR A 8 7.38 -15.81 -15.70
C THR A 8 6.28 -15.70 -16.77
N LYS A 9 5.49 -16.77 -16.98
CA LYS A 9 4.29 -16.74 -17.85
C LYS A 9 3.46 -15.49 -17.57
N ILE A 10 3.07 -14.77 -18.64
CA ILE A 10 2.23 -13.57 -18.54
C ILE A 10 0.93 -13.96 -17.83
N ARG A 11 0.74 -13.48 -16.59
CA ARG A 11 -0.48 -13.79 -15.84
C ARG A 11 -1.65 -13.01 -16.45
N PRO A 12 -2.75 -13.68 -16.83
CA PRO A 12 -3.99 -12.98 -17.15
C PRO A 12 -4.48 -12.23 -15.90
N TYR A 13 -5.31 -11.19 -16.09
CA TYR A 13 -5.93 -10.40 -15.01
C TYR A 13 -5.02 -9.46 -14.19
N LYS A 14 -3.80 -9.17 -14.66
CA LYS A 14 -3.00 -8.07 -14.10
C LYS A 14 -3.37 -6.71 -14.72
N HIS A 15 -3.31 -5.66 -13.91
CA HIS A 15 -3.42 -4.28 -14.40
C HIS A 15 -2.29 -3.95 -15.37
N LEU A 16 -2.57 -3.03 -16.31
CA LEU A 16 -1.56 -2.48 -17.20
C LEU A 16 -0.50 -1.74 -16.37
N SER A 17 0.76 -2.06 -16.61
CA SER A 17 1.88 -1.29 -16.06
C SER A 17 2.07 0.00 -16.85
N PHE A 18 2.75 0.97 -16.26
CA PHE A 18 3.06 2.23 -16.96
C PHE A 18 3.84 1.99 -18.27
N LYS A 19 4.81 1.07 -18.27
CA LYS A 19 5.53 0.64 -19.49
C LYS A 19 4.58 0.13 -20.58
N GLN A 20 3.56 -0.64 -20.20
CA GLN A 20 2.53 -1.12 -21.15
C GLN A 20 1.66 0.04 -21.67
N ARG A 21 1.37 1.05 -20.84
CA ARG A 21 0.63 2.26 -21.28
C ARG A 21 1.43 3.08 -22.28
N VAL A 22 2.72 3.30 -22.03
CA VAL A 22 3.62 3.98 -22.98
C VAL A 22 3.72 3.20 -24.29
N TYR A 23 3.79 1.87 -24.22
CA TYR A 23 3.73 1.02 -25.42
C TYR A 23 2.44 1.23 -26.22
N ILE A 24 1.28 1.23 -25.56
CA ILE A 24 -0.02 1.52 -26.23
C ILE A 24 0.02 2.88 -26.92
N GLU A 25 0.57 3.90 -26.28
CA GLU A 25 0.69 5.24 -26.86
C GLU A 25 1.52 5.25 -28.15
N ILE A 26 2.69 4.61 -28.14
CA ILE A 26 3.57 4.51 -29.32
C ILE A 26 2.83 3.78 -30.44
N ARG A 27 2.23 2.62 -30.16
CA ARG A 27 1.54 1.82 -31.18
C ARG A 27 0.30 2.51 -31.77
N LEU A 28 -0.40 3.32 -30.98
CA LEU A 28 -1.50 4.15 -31.48
C LEU A 28 -1.00 5.28 -32.38
N LYS A 29 0.17 5.87 -32.09
CA LYS A 29 0.84 6.84 -32.96
C LYS A 29 1.26 6.21 -34.29
N ASP A 30 1.66 4.93 -34.26
CA ASP A 30 1.95 4.12 -35.46
C ASP A 30 0.68 3.73 -36.26
N GLY A 31 -0.52 4.11 -35.80
CA GLY A 31 -1.79 3.80 -36.47
C GLY A 31 -2.32 2.39 -36.23
N VAL A 32 -1.77 1.64 -35.27
CA VAL A 32 -2.20 0.26 -35.01
C VAL A 32 -3.50 0.23 -34.22
N LYS A 33 -4.44 -0.60 -34.70
CA LYS A 33 -5.76 -0.75 -34.06
C LYS A 33 -5.60 -1.35 -32.65
N PRO A 34 -6.44 -0.96 -31.66
CA PRO A 34 -6.40 -1.49 -30.29
C PRO A 34 -6.44 -3.02 -30.20
N CYS A 35 -7.11 -3.69 -31.13
CA CYS A 35 -7.12 -5.15 -31.20
C CYS A 35 -5.75 -5.77 -31.53
N GLY A 36 -4.95 -5.12 -32.37
CA GLY A 36 -3.58 -5.55 -32.68
C GLY A 36 -2.67 -5.39 -31.46
N ILE A 37 -2.74 -4.23 -30.82
CA ILE A 37 -2.00 -3.93 -29.59
C ILE A 37 -2.36 -4.94 -28.47
N ALA A 38 -3.63 -5.32 -28.37
CA ALA A 38 -4.07 -6.32 -27.40
C ALA A 38 -3.42 -7.69 -27.63
N LYS A 39 -3.27 -8.13 -28.90
CA LYS A 39 -2.56 -9.37 -29.24
C LYS A 39 -1.07 -9.28 -28.88
N GLU A 40 -0.41 -8.17 -29.22
CA GLU A 40 1.00 -7.89 -28.91
C GLU A 40 1.29 -7.91 -27.40
N LEU A 41 0.41 -7.31 -26.59
CA LEU A 41 0.54 -7.28 -25.13
C LEU A 41 -0.03 -8.53 -24.42
N CYS A 42 -0.58 -9.48 -25.17
CA CYS A 42 -1.34 -10.63 -24.65
C CYS A 42 -2.42 -10.21 -23.63
N ARG A 43 -3.19 -9.16 -23.96
CA ARG A 43 -4.30 -8.64 -23.15
C ARG A 43 -5.64 -8.82 -23.85
N ALA A 44 -6.72 -8.83 -23.09
CA ALA A 44 -8.05 -8.80 -23.67
C ALA A 44 -8.30 -7.48 -24.39
N LYS A 45 -8.93 -7.52 -25.57
CA LYS A 45 -9.25 -6.33 -26.38
C LYS A 45 -9.97 -5.24 -25.57
N ASN A 46 -10.90 -5.64 -24.70
CA ASN A 46 -11.66 -4.73 -23.85
C ASN A 46 -10.79 -4.00 -22.84
N THR A 47 -9.67 -4.59 -22.41
CA THR A 47 -8.73 -3.93 -21.50
C THR A 47 -8.05 -2.75 -22.19
N ILE A 48 -7.60 -2.94 -23.43
CA ILE A 48 -6.95 -1.87 -24.21
C ILE A 48 -7.98 -0.80 -24.60
N LEU A 49 -9.16 -1.19 -25.07
CA LEU A 49 -10.22 -0.22 -25.41
C LEU A 49 -10.62 0.65 -24.21
N ASN A 50 -10.78 0.05 -23.03
CA ASN A 50 -11.09 0.79 -21.81
C ASN A 50 -9.96 1.70 -21.35
N GLU A 51 -8.70 1.26 -21.49
CA GLU A 51 -7.54 2.10 -21.21
C GLU A 51 -7.50 3.31 -22.16
N VAL A 52 -7.62 3.08 -23.47
CA VAL A 52 -7.62 4.15 -24.48
C VAL A 52 -8.75 5.14 -24.23
N ARG A 53 -9.98 4.65 -23.97
CA ARG A 53 -11.12 5.51 -23.66
C ARG A 53 -10.88 6.38 -22.42
N ARG A 54 -10.17 5.86 -21.41
CA ARG A 54 -9.83 6.62 -20.20
C ARG A 54 -8.73 7.64 -20.45
N GLY A 55 -7.67 7.26 -21.18
CA GLY A 55 -6.49 8.11 -21.40
C GLY A 55 -6.57 9.03 -22.63
N THR A 56 -7.67 9.02 -23.38
CA THR A 56 -7.87 9.92 -24.53
C THR A 56 -8.26 11.30 -24.04
N VAL A 57 -7.47 12.31 -24.40
CA VAL A 57 -7.65 13.70 -23.97
C VAL A 57 -7.66 14.63 -25.20
N PRO A 58 -8.51 15.67 -25.23
CA PRO A 58 -8.46 16.70 -26.26
C PRO A 58 -7.18 17.52 -26.14
N GLN A 59 -6.43 17.63 -27.23
CA GLN A 59 -5.19 18.38 -27.35
C GLN A 59 -5.29 19.38 -28.49
N LYS A 60 -4.79 20.61 -28.31
CA LYS A 60 -4.71 21.60 -29.38
C LYS A 60 -3.42 21.40 -30.17
N LYS A 61 -3.50 21.06 -31.45
CA LYS A 61 -2.37 21.05 -32.39
C LYS A 61 -2.71 21.92 -33.59
N GLN A 62 -1.83 22.88 -33.90
CA GLN A 62 -1.97 23.76 -35.07
C GLN A 62 -3.36 24.43 -35.16
N GLY A 63 -3.87 24.92 -34.02
CA GLY A 63 -5.18 25.56 -33.93
C GLY A 63 -6.39 24.62 -33.95
N LYS A 64 -6.21 23.31 -34.18
CA LYS A 64 -7.28 22.31 -34.17
C LYS A 64 -7.27 21.48 -32.89
N VAL A 65 -8.45 21.16 -32.37
CA VAL A 65 -8.60 20.23 -31.24
C VAL A 65 -8.63 18.81 -31.78
N ILE A 66 -7.68 17.98 -31.34
CA ILE A 66 -7.56 16.57 -31.69
C ILE A 66 -7.59 15.71 -30.43
N ASN A 67 -8.26 14.57 -30.49
CA ASN A 67 -8.28 13.62 -29.38
C ASN A 67 -7.08 12.67 -29.49
N VAL A 68 -6.19 12.71 -28.50
CA VAL A 68 -4.97 11.90 -28.49
C VAL A 68 -4.92 11.12 -27.18
N TYR A 69 -4.57 9.83 -27.27
CA TYR A 69 -4.28 9.04 -26.09
C TYR A 69 -2.89 9.40 -25.54
N LEU A 70 -2.83 9.68 -24.24
CA LEU A 70 -1.58 9.95 -23.52
C LEU A 70 -1.43 8.97 -22.36
N ALA A 71 -0.29 8.28 -22.27
CA ALA A 71 -0.04 7.30 -21.22
C ALA A 71 -0.09 7.92 -19.82
N ASP A 72 0.43 9.14 -19.68
CA ASP A 72 0.42 9.90 -18.42
C ASP A 72 -1.00 10.22 -17.96
N ALA A 73 -1.87 10.63 -18.88
CA ALA A 73 -3.28 10.89 -18.58
C ALA A 73 -4.02 9.61 -18.17
N GLY A 74 -3.80 8.51 -18.90
CA GLY A 74 -4.35 7.20 -18.55
C GLY A 74 -3.90 6.73 -17.16
N GLN A 75 -2.62 6.92 -16.83
CA GLN A 75 -2.06 6.60 -15.53
C GLN A 75 -2.65 7.47 -14.42
N ALA A 76 -2.74 8.79 -14.61
CA ALA A 76 -3.31 9.71 -13.63
C ALA A 76 -4.77 9.39 -13.30
N ILE A 77 -5.58 9.10 -14.32
CA ILE A 77 -6.98 8.70 -14.15
C ILE A 77 -7.08 7.35 -13.44
N TYR A 78 -6.23 6.39 -13.80
CA TYR A 78 -6.16 5.10 -13.10
C TYR A 78 -5.84 5.29 -11.62
N ASP A 79 -4.83 6.08 -11.28
CA ASP A 79 -4.42 6.32 -9.89
C ASP A 79 -5.48 7.06 -9.09
N ASN A 80 -6.19 8.01 -9.70
CA ASN A 80 -7.30 8.70 -9.06
C ASN A 80 -8.45 7.73 -8.72
N ASN A 81 -8.82 6.87 -9.67
CA ASN A 81 -9.83 5.83 -9.43
C ASN A 81 -9.39 4.83 -8.36
N ARG A 82 -8.09 4.50 -8.31
CA ARG A 82 -7.52 3.61 -7.29
C ARG A 82 -7.54 4.20 -5.88
N LYS A 83 -7.53 5.53 -5.72
CA LYS A 83 -7.72 6.17 -4.40
C LYS A 83 -9.07 5.80 -3.81
N SER A 84 -10.14 5.82 -4.62
CA SER A 84 -11.49 5.45 -4.18
C SER A 84 -11.64 3.95 -3.87
N SER A 85 -10.80 3.08 -4.44
CA SER A 85 -10.85 1.64 -4.17
C SER A 85 -10.16 1.23 -2.86
N ARG A 86 -9.36 2.12 -2.26
CA ARG A 86 -8.63 1.80 -1.03
C ARG A 86 -9.51 2.14 0.17
N PRO A 87 -9.86 1.16 1.03
CA PRO A 87 -10.57 1.48 2.27
C PRO A 87 -9.72 2.48 3.06
N SER A 88 -10.37 3.49 3.65
CA SER A 88 -9.69 4.42 4.53
C SER A 88 -8.98 3.62 5.64
N LEU A 89 -7.71 3.92 5.88
CA LEU A 89 -6.95 3.28 6.94
C LEU A 89 -7.74 3.40 8.25
N LYS A 90 -7.84 2.32 9.03
CA LYS A 90 -8.52 2.36 10.34
C LYS A 90 -7.98 3.51 11.23
N ILE A 91 -6.70 3.83 11.07
CA ILE A 91 -6.02 4.96 11.73
C ILE A 91 -6.68 6.31 11.42
N ALA A 92 -7.12 6.54 10.17
CA ALA A 92 -7.83 7.76 9.80
C ALA A 92 -9.17 7.90 10.53
N LYS A 93 -9.86 6.78 10.79
CA LYS A 93 -11.09 6.76 11.59
C LYS A 93 -10.82 7.03 13.08
N CYS A 94 -9.65 6.61 13.59
CA CYS A 94 -9.28 6.76 15.00
C CYS A 94 -8.53 8.07 15.31
N HIS A 95 -8.61 9.10 14.47
CA HIS A 95 -7.85 10.34 14.64
C HIS A 95 -8.03 11.00 16.03
N HIS A 96 -9.28 11.08 16.52
CA HIS A 96 -9.58 11.64 17.85
C HIS A 96 -8.89 10.88 18.98
N PHE A 97 -8.87 9.54 18.90
CA PHE A 97 -8.18 8.70 19.87
C PHE A 97 -6.67 8.93 19.83
N ILE A 98 -6.07 9.00 18.64
CA ILE A 98 -4.64 9.29 18.49
C ILE A 98 -4.29 10.66 19.09
N LYS A 99 -5.10 11.69 18.80
CA LYS A 99 -4.91 13.04 19.37
C LYS A 99 -5.03 13.05 20.90
N TYR A 100 -6.00 12.32 21.44
CA TYR A 100 -6.18 12.15 22.88
C TYR A 100 -4.96 11.47 23.53
N VAL A 101 -4.48 10.37 22.95
CA VAL A 101 -3.30 9.65 23.46
C VAL A 101 -2.09 10.58 23.44
N ILE A 102 -1.81 11.27 22.33
CA ILE A 102 -0.68 12.21 22.22
C ILE A 102 -0.77 13.32 23.28
N LYS A 103 -1.96 13.92 23.47
CA LYS A 103 -2.16 14.96 24.49
C LYS A 103 -1.85 14.44 25.90
N ASN A 104 -2.40 13.29 26.27
CA ASN A 104 -2.16 12.72 27.59
C ASN A 104 -0.70 12.28 27.80
N PHE A 105 -0.01 11.83 26.75
CA PHE A 105 1.42 11.53 26.82
C PHE A 105 2.26 12.80 27.08
N LYS A 106 1.87 13.95 26.51
CA LYS A 106 2.52 15.24 26.79
C LYS A 106 2.22 15.75 28.19
N ASP A 107 0.96 15.73 28.61
CA ASP A 107 0.52 16.36 29.86
C ASP A 107 0.85 15.52 31.11
N LYS A 108 0.78 14.19 31.01
CA LYS A 108 0.86 13.26 32.16
C LYS A 108 2.08 12.34 32.13
N GLY A 109 2.87 12.39 31.06
CA GLY A 109 4.16 11.69 30.92
C GLY A 109 4.14 10.23 31.36
N MET A 110 4.99 9.89 32.34
CA MET A 110 5.21 8.52 32.82
C MET A 110 3.99 7.85 33.45
N ILE A 111 3.11 8.61 34.11
CA ILE A 111 1.96 8.04 34.84
C ILE A 111 0.93 7.49 33.85
N PHE A 112 0.62 8.27 32.82
CA PHE A 112 -0.27 7.83 31.75
C PHE A 112 0.34 6.67 30.96
N ARG A 113 1.66 6.70 30.71
CA ARG A 113 2.38 5.62 30.03
C ARG A 113 2.26 4.27 30.74
N LYS A 114 2.38 4.23 32.08
CA LYS A 114 2.21 3.01 32.88
C LYS A 114 0.79 2.45 32.76
N LYS A 115 -0.23 3.30 32.92
CA LYS A 115 -1.65 2.90 32.81
C LYS A 115 -2.00 2.43 31.40
N PHE A 116 -1.52 3.14 30.37
CA PHE A 116 -1.76 2.80 28.97
C PHE A 116 -1.11 1.46 28.59
N ASN A 117 0.12 1.21 29.04
CA ASN A 117 0.78 -0.08 28.82
C ASN A 117 0.04 -1.24 29.49
N LEU A 118 -0.51 -1.06 30.69
CA LEU A 118 -1.30 -2.10 31.36
C LEU A 118 -2.55 -2.48 30.55
N ILE A 119 -3.22 -1.46 29.98
CA ILE A 119 -4.40 -1.65 29.12
C ILE A 119 -4.02 -2.35 27.81
N LEU A 120 -2.90 -1.98 27.19
CA LEU A 120 -2.42 -2.66 25.99
C LEU A 120 -2.04 -4.12 26.25
N GLN A 121 -1.41 -4.40 27.39
CA GLN A 121 -1.06 -5.75 27.82
C GLN A 121 -2.32 -6.60 28.02
N PHE A 122 -3.35 -6.03 28.65
CA PHE A 122 -4.64 -6.67 28.86
C PHE A 122 -5.35 -6.96 27.53
N LEU A 123 -5.41 -5.99 26.61
CA LEU A 123 -6.02 -6.17 25.29
C LEU A 123 -5.28 -7.20 24.43
N TYR A 124 -3.95 -7.28 24.54
CA TYR A 124 -3.13 -8.28 23.86
C TYR A 124 -3.42 -9.69 24.37
N ASN A 125 -3.50 -9.85 25.69
CA ASN A 125 -3.83 -11.11 26.35
C ASN A 125 -5.27 -11.56 26.05
N LEU A 126 -6.21 -10.60 25.92
CA LEU A 126 -7.61 -10.87 25.61
C LEU A 126 -7.83 -11.27 24.15
N PHE A 127 -7.10 -10.68 23.19
CA PHE A 127 -7.35 -10.91 21.76
C PHE A 127 -6.45 -11.96 21.12
N LYS A 128 -5.25 -12.27 21.63
CA LYS A 128 -4.34 -13.31 21.07
C LYS A 128 -4.16 -13.24 19.52
N LEU A 129 -4.28 -12.07 18.91
CA LEU A 129 -4.30 -11.91 17.44
C LEU A 129 -2.89 -11.62 16.88
N LYS A 130 -2.41 -12.48 15.97
CA LYS A 130 -1.18 -12.32 15.14
C LYS A 130 -1.03 -10.93 14.47
N ILE A 131 -2.13 -10.20 14.29
CA ILE A 131 -2.20 -8.87 13.65
C ILE A 131 -1.60 -7.74 14.51
N LEU A 132 -1.54 -7.88 15.84
CA LEU A 132 -0.98 -6.85 16.73
C LEU A 132 0.55 -6.72 16.62
N ARG A 133 1.26 -7.81 16.30
CA ARG A 133 2.74 -7.80 16.24
C ARG A 133 3.28 -6.80 15.22
N GLN A 134 2.67 -6.76 14.02
CA GLN A 134 3.11 -5.86 12.94
C GLN A 134 2.80 -4.38 13.24
N PHE A 135 1.71 -4.12 13.96
CA PHE A 135 1.36 -2.76 14.39
C PHE A 135 2.32 -2.27 15.48
N PHE A 136 2.64 -3.12 16.46
CA PHE A 136 3.57 -2.76 17.53
C PHE A 136 5.00 -2.53 17.01
N THR A 137 5.51 -3.38 16.10
CA THR A 137 6.86 -3.16 15.54
C THR A 137 6.96 -1.86 14.74
N THR A 138 5.94 -1.53 13.94
CA THR A 138 5.95 -0.30 13.12
C THR A 138 5.67 0.97 13.93
N PHE A 139 4.80 0.89 14.95
CA PHE A 139 4.49 2.00 15.85
C PHE A 139 5.70 2.35 16.74
N TRP A 140 6.36 1.33 17.29
CA TRP A 140 7.52 1.54 18.17
C TRP A 140 8.82 1.82 17.42
N ALA A 141 9.02 1.35 16.17
CA ALA A 141 10.18 1.72 15.35
C ALA A 141 10.23 3.21 14.99
N LYS A 142 9.07 3.90 14.97
CA LYS A 142 8.97 5.31 14.60
C LYS A 142 9.25 6.26 15.78
N PHE A 143 9.14 5.76 17.00
CA PHE A 143 9.58 6.46 18.20
C PHE A 143 10.98 5.93 18.57
N LYS A 144 12.04 6.66 18.19
CA LYS A 144 13.44 6.35 18.55
C LYS A 144 13.63 6.34 20.07
N PHE A 145 13.22 5.25 20.73
CA PHE A 145 13.59 4.98 22.11
C PHE A 145 14.84 4.10 22.10
N THR A 146 15.79 4.49 22.93
CA THR A 146 17.09 3.84 23.13
C THR A 146 16.98 2.33 23.26
N THR A 147 17.89 1.61 22.61
CA THR A 147 17.96 0.14 22.48
C THR A 147 17.82 -0.63 23.81
N TYR A 148 18.21 -0.03 24.94
CA TYR A 148 18.05 -0.57 26.29
C TYR A 148 16.60 -0.88 26.68
N PHE A 149 15.61 -0.14 26.14
CA PHE A 149 14.19 -0.35 26.46
C PHE A 149 13.58 -1.55 25.73
N PHE A 150 14.08 -1.89 24.54
CA PHE A 150 13.66 -3.09 23.83
C PHE A 150 14.27 -4.34 24.46
N ALA A 151 15.53 -4.27 24.91
CA ALA A 151 16.21 -5.40 25.55
C ALA A 151 15.50 -5.85 26.83
N THR A 152 15.02 -4.92 27.67
CA THR A 152 14.33 -5.26 28.92
C THR A 152 12.94 -5.84 28.71
N ILE A 153 12.14 -5.27 27.79
CA ILE A 153 10.81 -5.81 27.49
C ILE A 153 10.89 -7.13 26.70
N TRP A 154 11.85 -7.28 25.79
CA TRP A 154 12.04 -8.54 25.06
C TRP A 154 12.59 -9.64 25.99
N ALA A 155 13.47 -9.32 26.93
CA ALA A 155 13.94 -10.24 27.96
C ALA A 155 12.79 -10.71 28.88
N GLU A 156 11.91 -9.80 29.34
CA GLU A 156 10.77 -10.20 30.18
C GLU A 156 9.73 -11.04 29.42
N VAL A 157 9.44 -10.69 28.15
CA VAL A 157 8.48 -11.45 27.33
C VAL A 157 9.04 -12.81 26.90
N TYR A 158 10.35 -12.91 26.61
CA TYR A 158 11.00 -14.18 26.27
C TYR A 158 11.13 -15.09 27.50
N PHE A 159 11.46 -14.54 28.67
CA PHE A 159 11.53 -15.29 29.93
C PHE A 159 10.16 -15.85 30.36
N PHE A 160 9.07 -15.12 30.10
CA PHE A 160 7.71 -15.60 30.35
C PHE A 160 7.25 -16.68 29.35
N SER A 161 7.80 -16.69 28.14
CA SER A 161 7.53 -17.75 27.15
C SER A 161 8.27 -19.05 27.46
N VAL A 162 9.48 -19.00 28.03
CA VAL A 162 10.29 -20.19 28.34
C VAL A 162 9.81 -20.90 29.62
N ARG A 163 9.31 -20.17 30.63
CA ARG A 163 8.75 -20.78 31.85
C ARG A 163 7.45 -21.58 31.64
N ASN A 164 6.72 -21.34 30.56
CA ASN A 164 5.50 -22.09 30.23
C ASN A 164 5.76 -23.38 29.41
N ILE A 165 7.00 -23.62 28.97
CA ILE A 165 7.36 -24.84 28.23
C ILE A 165 7.78 -25.97 29.20
N HIS A 166 8.29 -25.66 30.39
CA HIS A 166 8.66 -26.66 31.39
C HIS A 166 7.51 -27.19 32.26
N VAL A 167 6.26 -26.74 32.02
CA VAL A 167 5.05 -27.25 32.71
C VAL A 167 4.21 -28.14 31.78
N ILE A 168 4.70 -28.40 30.55
CA ILE A 168 4.08 -29.32 29.59
C ILE A 168 5.18 -30.24 28.99
N ILE A 169 5.88 -30.98 29.85
CA ILE A 169 6.44 -32.33 29.64
C ILE A 169 6.35 -33.01 31.00
#